data_AF-A0A7L0NB89-F1
#
_entry.id   AF-A0A7L0NB89-F1
#
_cell.length_a   1.000
_cell.length_b   1.000
_cell.length_c   1.000
_cell.angle_alpha   90.00
_cell.angle_beta   90.00
_cell.angle_gamma   90.00
#
_symmetry.space_group_name_H-M   'P 1'
#
loop_
_entity.id
_entity.type
_entity.pdbx_description
1 polymer ?
#
loop_
_entity_poly.entity_id
_entity_poly.type
_entity_poly.pdbx_seq_one_letter_code
_entity_poly.pdbx_strand_id
1 'polypeptide(L)'
;CGPWEMRERLGTGGFGNVVRWHNKETGEQVAIKQCRQELSPRNRDRWALEIQIMKRLNHPNVVAARDVPEGMQKLAPNDLPLLAMEYCQGGDLRKYLNQLENCCGLQEEAILILLSDIASALRYLHENRIIHRDLKPENIVLQQGEQRLIHKIIDLGYAKELDQGSLCTSFVGTLQYLAPELLEQQKYTVTVDYWSFGTLAFECITGFRPFLPNWQPVQWHTKVRQKSELDIVVSEDLSGEVKFSSSLPYPNNLNSVLSGRLEKWLQLMLMWHPRQRGTDPTYGPYGCFKALDDILNLKLLHVLNMVTGTVHTYPVTEEETLESVKARIQSDTGIPEQDQELLQEAGLELFSQNLVTKHIADSKVTADTNLLFLFDNKKVSYEAQVALRPHPESVDCILQDPKKSLHFFQLRKVWGQIWHTIRMLKEDCNRLQQGQRAAMMNLLRYNSALSKLKNSMASLSQQLKAKLDFFKTSIQIDLEKYKEQIEFGITSEKLLLAWKEMEQAVELCGREDDVDQLVKRMMALQTDIVDLQRSPLGRKQGGTLEDL
;
A
#
# COMPACT_ATOMS: atom_id res chain seq x y z
N CYS A 1 22.85 -36.92 9.98
CA CYS A 1 23.39 -37.61 8.78
C CYS A 1 24.62 -36.84 8.34
N GLY A 2 25.82 -37.25 8.75
CA GLY A 2 27.00 -36.36 8.65
C GLY A 2 26.73 -35.01 9.35
N PRO A 3 27.04 -33.85 8.73
CA PRO A 3 26.84 -32.52 9.32
C PRO A 3 25.37 -32.06 9.38
N TRP A 4 24.46 -32.82 8.77
CA TRP A 4 23.04 -32.50 8.76
C TRP A 4 22.34 -32.97 10.04
N GLU A 5 21.73 -32.02 10.74
CA GLU A 5 20.93 -32.23 11.95
C GLU A 5 19.45 -32.04 11.66
N MET A 6 18.64 -33.00 12.10
CA MET A 6 17.19 -32.92 12.05
C MET A 6 16.70 -31.89 13.06
N ARG A 7 15.76 -31.04 12.64
CA ARG A 7 15.16 -29.98 13.45
C ARG A 7 13.67 -30.23 13.62
N GLU A 8 12.88 -29.17 13.72
CA GLU A 8 11.44 -29.28 13.91
C GLU A 8 10.70 -29.83 12.68
N ARG A 9 9.53 -30.40 12.94
CA ARG A 9 8.59 -30.81 11.90
C ARG A 9 7.86 -29.58 11.37
N LEU A 10 7.90 -29.40 10.05
CA LEU A 10 7.27 -28.26 9.37
C LEU A 10 5.79 -28.50 9.08
N GLY A 11 5.42 -29.75 8.74
CA GLY A 11 4.04 -30.09 8.39
C GLY A 11 3.80 -31.59 8.37
N THR A 12 2.52 -31.96 8.33
CA THR A 12 2.07 -33.34 8.12
C THR A 12 1.02 -33.32 7.02
N GLY A 13 1.32 -33.95 5.88
CA GLY A 13 0.42 -34.09 4.73
C GLY A 13 -0.09 -35.53 4.58
N GLY A 14 -0.89 -35.77 3.53
CA GLY A 14 -1.55 -37.06 3.27
C GLY A 14 -0.59 -38.24 3.06
N PHE A 15 0.61 -37.99 2.52
CA PHE A 15 1.62 -39.02 2.28
C PHE A 15 2.67 -39.14 3.40
N GLY A 16 2.77 -38.17 4.30
CA GLY A 16 3.76 -38.19 5.38
C GLY A 16 4.16 -36.81 5.89
N ASN A 17 5.30 -36.71 6.56
CA ASN A 17 5.76 -35.48 7.21
C ASN A 17 6.86 -34.76 6.45
N VAL A 18 6.87 -33.45 6.61
CA VAL A 18 7.97 -32.58 6.19
C VAL A 18 8.77 -32.17 7.42
N VAL A 19 10.08 -32.36 7.38
CA VAL A 19 11.00 -32.05 8.49
C VAL A 19 12.09 -31.12 8.00
N ARG A 20 12.44 -30.13 8.82
CA ARG A 20 13.57 -29.25 8.54
C ARG A 20 14.88 -29.94 8.90
N TRP A 21 15.87 -29.78 8.04
CA TRP A 21 17.24 -30.21 8.28
C TRP A 21 18.19 -29.03 8.13
N HIS A 22 19.18 -28.95 9.02
CA HIS A 22 20.17 -27.87 9.06
C HIS A 22 21.58 -28.46 8.99
N ASN A 23 22.37 -28.01 8.03
CA ASN A 23 23.78 -28.34 7.93
C ASN A 23 24.59 -27.47 8.90
N LYS A 24 25.22 -28.09 9.91
CA LYS A 24 25.98 -27.35 10.93
C LYS A 24 27.25 -26.67 10.41
N GLU A 25 27.79 -27.12 9.28
CA GLU A 25 29.04 -26.61 8.72
C GLU A 25 28.79 -25.44 7.76
N THR A 26 27.78 -25.57 6.89
CA THR A 26 27.47 -24.56 5.86
C THR A 26 26.37 -23.58 6.26
N GLY A 27 25.58 -23.90 7.28
CA GLY A 27 24.37 -23.15 7.64
C GLY A 27 23.18 -23.39 6.69
N GLU A 28 23.35 -24.24 5.67
CA GLU A 28 22.31 -24.57 4.70
C GLU A 28 21.11 -25.26 5.37
N GLN A 29 19.91 -24.94 4.89
CA GLN A 29 18.66 -25.51 5.38
C GLN A 29 17.84 -26.11 4.24
N VAL A 30 17.33 -27.32 4.47
CA VAL A 30 16.45 -28.03 3.52
C VAL A 30 15.21 -28.56 4.23
N ALA A 31 14.11 -28.67 3.49
CA ALA A 31 12.90 -29.34 3.92
C ALA A 31 12.82 -30.72 3.26
N ILE A 32 12.66 -31.78 4.05
CA ILE A 32 12.59 -33.14 3.52
C ILE A 32 11.21 -33.73 3.81
N LYS A 33 10.49 -34.06 2.75
CA LYS A 33 9.23 -34.80 2.81
C LYS A 33 9.55 -36.29 2.75
N GLN A 34 9.06 -37.02 3.75
CA GLN A 34 9.23 -38.47 3.88
C GLN A 34 7.87 -39.16 3.98
N CYS A 35 7.72 -40.32 3.34
CA CYS A 35 6.48 -41.07 3.36
C CYS A 35 6.39 -41.99 4.58
N ARG A 36 5.33 -41.91 5.40
CA ARG A 36 5.27 -42.58 6.72
C ARG A 36 4.81 -44.05 6.73
N GLN A 37 4.19 -44.54 5.66
CA GLN A 37 3.47 -45.82 5.68
C GLN A 37 3.76 -46.67 4.43
N GLU A 38 3.42 -47.96 4.51
CA GLU A 38 3.23 -48.79 3.31
C GLU A 38 2.14 -48.17 2.44
N LEU A 39 2.56 -47.51 1.36
CA LEU A 39 1.63 -46.97 0.37
C LEU A 39 1.05 -48.11 -0.45
N SER A 40 -0.26 -48.03 -0.71
CA SER A 40 -0.90 -48.81 -1.78
C SER A 40 -0.19 -48.54 -3.12
N PRO A 41 -0.24 -49.47 -4.09
CA PRO A 41 0.42 -49.29 -5.39
C PRO A 41 0.09 -47.94 -6.04
N ARG A 42 -1.19 -47.56 -6.05
CA ARG A 42 -1.67 -46.26 -6.55
C ARG A 42 -1.05 -45.06 -5.84
N ASN A 43 -0.81 -45.15 -4.53
CA ASN A 43 -0.20 -44.07 -3.76
C ASN A 43 1.32 -44.02 -3.96
N ARG A 44 1.99 -45.16 -4.22
CA ARG A 44 3.40 -45.19 -4.63
C ARG A 44 3.60 -44.48 -5.96
N ASP A 45 2.73 -44.73 -6.93
CA ASP A 45 2.77 -44.05 -8.23
C ASP A 45 2.58 -42.54 -8.09
N ARG A 46 1.66 -42.12 -7.21
CA ARG A 46 1.46 -40.69 -6.87
C ARG A 46 2.69 -40.06 -6.23
N TRP A 47 3.35 -40.76 -5.32
CA TRP A 47 4.57 -40.29 -4.69
C TRP A 47 5.72 -40.12 -5.70
N ALA A 48 5.91 -41.11 -6.57
CA ALA A 48 6.90 -41.04 -7.64
C ALA A 48 6.60 -39.90 -8.61
N LEU A 49 5.33 -39.72 -8.99
CA LEU A 49 4.89 -38.63 -9.84
C LEU A 49 5.12 -37.26 -9.19
N GLU A 50 4.84 -37.09 -7.90
CA GLU A 50 5.10 -35.84 -7.17
C GLU A 50 6.60 -35.48 -7.27
N ILE A 51 7.50 -36.43 -7.01
CA ILE A 51 8.94 -36.20 -7.10
C ILE A 51 9.37 -35.87 -8.53
N GLN A 52 8.84 -36.58 -9.52
CA GLN A 52 9.13 -36.33 -10.93
C GLN A 52 8.71 -34.92 -11.35
N ILE A 53 7.49 -34.49 -10.97
CA ILE A 53 6.99 -33.15 -11.25
C ILE A 53 7.89 -32.12 -10.57
N MET A 54 8.13 -32.26 -9.26
CA MET A 54 8.93 -31.30 -8.49
C MET A 54 10.35 -31.14 -9.03
N LYS A 55 10.98 -32.21 -9.52
CA LYS A 55 12.33 -32.15 -10.13
C LYS A 55 12.37 -31.44 -11.49
N ARG A 56 11.24 -31.34 -12.20
CA ARG A 56 11.15 -30.66 -13.51
C ARG A 56 10.83 -29.17 -13.37
N LEU A 57 10.26 -28.76 -12.25
CA LEU A 57 9.83 -27.38 -12.03
C LEU A 57 10.99 -26.49 -11.55
N ASN A 58 11.06 -25.31 -12.14
CA ASN A 58 12.02 -24.26 -11.79
C ASN A 58 11.37 -22.89 -12.03
N HIS A 59 10.89 -22.27 -10.96
CA HIS A 59 10.23 -20.97 -11.00
C HIS A 59 10.41 -20.24 -9.67
N PRO A 60 10.62 -18.91 -9.63
CA PRO A 60 10.85 -18.16 -8.39
C PRO A 60 9.71 -18.32 -7.35
N ASN A 61 8.47 -18.50 -7.81
CA ASN A 61 7.28 -18.65 -6.95
C ASN A 61 6.78 -20.11 -6.80
N VAL A 62 7.61 -21.10 -7.14
CA VAL A 62 7.35 -22.52 -6.83
C VAL A 62 8.55 -23.03 -6.04
N VAL A 63 8.31 -23.79 -4.97
CA VAL A 63 9.42 -24.36 -4.18
C VAL A 63 10.23 -25.33 -5.02
N ALA A 64 11.54 -25.11 -5.08
CA ALA A 64 12.45 -25.95 -5.86
C ALA A 64 12.76 -27.27 -5.14
N ALA A 65 12.77 -28.37 -5.89
CA ALA A 65 13.39 -29.61 -5.45
C ALA A 65 14.91 -29.41 -5.29
N ARG A 66 15.49 -30.11 -4.32
CA ARG A 66 16.93 -30.17 -4.05
C ARG A 66 17.40 -31.62 -4.12
N ASP A 67 18.70 -31.80 -4.30
CA ASP A 67 19.29 -33.12 -4.15
C ASP A 67 19.15 -33.59 -2.71
N VAL A 68 18.85 -34.89 -2.55
CA VAL A 68 18.79 -35.51 -1.23
C VAL A 68 20.23 -35.64 -0.72
N PRO A 69 20.57 -35.06 0.45
CA PRO A 69 21.93 -35.14 0.98
C PRO A 69 22.42 -36.58 1.14
N GLU A 70 23.72 -36.80 0.91
CA GLU A 70 24.31 -38.13 0.93
C GLU A 70 24.03 -38.85 2.27
N GLY A 71 23.65 -40.13 2.18
CA GLY A 71 23.30 -40.96 3.32
C GLY A 71 21.88 -40.75 3.90
N MET A 72 21.18 -39.65 3.58
CA MET A 72 19.83 -39.42 4.12
C MET A 72 18.79 -40.39 3.59
N GLN A 73 18.94 -40.87 2.34
CA GLN A 73 18.03 -41.88 1.79
C GLN A 73 18.03 -43.17 2.62
N LYS A 74 19.12 -43.50 3.32
CA LYS A 74 19.19 -44.65 4.24
C LYS A 74 18.38 -44.45 5.52
N LEU A 75 18.01 -43.22 5.83
CA LEU A 75 17.15 -42.85 6.96
C LEU A 75 15.66 -42.80 6.55
N ALA A 76 15.35 -43.06 5.28
CA ALA A 76 13.97 -43.17 4.84
C ALA A 76 13.29 -44.34 5.57
N PRO A 77 12.02 -44.19 5.98
CA PRO A 77 11.29 -45.24 6.71
C PRO A 77 10.91 -46.45 5.83
N ASN A 78 11.07 -46.36 4.50
CA ASN A 78 10.76 -47.37 3.51
C ASN A 78 11.61 -47.16 2.24
N ASP A 79 11.48 -48.04 1.25
CA ASP A 79 12.22 -47.98 -0.02
C ASP A 79 11.83 -46.81 -0.94
N LEU A 80 10.91 -45.94 -0.50
CA LEU A 80 10.47 -44.81 -1.30
C LEU A 80 11.50 -43.66 -1.24
N PRO A 81 11.75 -42.98 -2.37
CA PRO A 81 12.68 -41.86 -2.42
C PRO A 81 12.22 -40.71 -1.52
N LEU A 82 13.17 -40.03 -0.86
CA LEU A 82 12.91 -38.77 -0.17
C LEU A 82 12.74 -37.63 -1.17
N LEU A 83 11.93 -36.63 -0.82
CA LEU A 83 11.83 -35.38 -1.56
C LEU A 83 12.48 -34.27 -0.74
N ALA A 84 13.71 -33.89 -1.11
CA ALA A 84 14.37 -32.72 -0.57
C ALA A 84 13.95 -31.46 -1.35
N MET A 85 13.74 -30.37 -0.63
CA MET A 85 13.27 -29.09 -1.15
C MET A 85 14.01 -27.94 -0.45
N GLU A 86 14.03 -26.77 -1.09
CA GLU A 86 14.46 -25.55 -0.39
C GLU A 86 13.59 -25.30 0.87
N TYR A 87 14.22 -24.84 1.95
CA TYR A 87 13.49 -24.48 3.17
C TYR A 87 13.09 -23.00 3.12
N CYS A 88 11.79 -22.74 3.30
CA CYS A 88 11.23 -21.38 3.33
C CYS A 88 11.12 -20.83 4.76
N GLN A 89 11.88 -19.79 5.08
CA GLN A 89 12.08 -19.30 6.46
C GLN A 89 10.87 -18.57 7.07
N GLY A 90 9.99 -17.99 6.25
CA GLY A 90 8.82 -17.23 6.72
C GLY A 90 7.71 -18.10 7.31
N GLY A 91 7.70 -19.40 7.00
CA GLY A 91 6.59 -20.31 7.30
C GLY A 91 5.48 -20.22 6.24
N ASP A 92 4.32 -20.81 6.54
CA ASP A 92 3.18 -20.83 5.64
C ASP A 92 2.30 -19.57 5.74
N LEU A 93 1.48 -19.29 4.73
CA LEU A 93 0.59 -18.13 4.68
C LEU A 93 -0.51 -18.21 5.76
N ARG A 94 -0.95 -19.40 6.17
CA ARG A 94 -1.93 -19.55 7.26
C ARG A 94 -1.39 -18.94 8.56
N LYS A 95 -0.09 -19.06 8.83
CA LYS A 95 0.57 -18.40 9.97
C LYS A 95 0.33 -16.88 9.96
N TYR A 96 0.49 -16.23 8.80
CA TYR A 96 0.28 -14.78 8.64
C TYR A 96 -1.20 -14.39 8.73
N LEU A 97 -2.11 -15.19 8.15
CA LEU A 97 -3.55 -14.96 8.28
C LEU A 97 -4.07 -15.13 9.72
N ASN A 98 -3.38 -15.92 10.54
CA ASN A 98 -3.72 -16.13 11.95
C ASN A 98 -3.13 -15.08 12.90
N GLN A 99 -2.25 -14.20 12.41
CA GLN A 99 -1.77 -13.06 13.18
C GLN A 99 -2.96 -12.14 13.53
N LEU A 100 -3.04 -11.70 14.79
CA LEU A 100 -4.19 -10.95 15.29
C LEU A 100 -4.34 -9.62 14.55
N GLU A 101 -3.22 -9.01 14.16
CA GLU A 101 -3.17 -7.76 13.41
C GLU A 101 -3.79 -7.85 12.01
N ASN A 102 -3.92 -9.07 11.47
CA ASN A 102 -4.47 -9.37 10.16
C ASN A 102 -5.90 -9.92 10.23
N CYS A 103 -6.58 -9.82 11.38
CA CYS A 103 -7.92 -10.37 11.57
C CYS A 103 -9.00 -9.78 10.63
N CYS A 104 -8.75 -8.58 10.08
CA CYS A 104 -9.57 -7.91 9.08
C CYS A 104 -8.84 -7.78 7.73
N GLY A 105 -7.99 -8.75 7.40
CA GLY A 105 -7.21 -8.77 6.16
C GLY A 105 -5.76 -8.31 6.34
N LEU A 106 -4.92 -8.70 5.39
CA LEU A 106 -3.52 -8.30 5.25
C LEU A 106 -3.41 -6.84 4.79
N GLN A 107 -2.23 -6.24 4.94
CA GLN A 107 -1.93 -4.92 4.38
C GLN A 107 -1.93 -4.94 2.85
N GLU A 108 -2.27 -3.80 2.23
CA GLU A 108 -2.37 -3.66 0.76
C GLU A 108 -1.14 -4.20 0.02
N GLU A 109 0.06 -3.82 0.45
CA GLU A 109 1.31 -4.27 -0.17
C GLU A 109 1.46 -5.79 -0.11
N ALA A 110 1.17 -6.40 1.03
CA ALA A 110 1.24 -7.85 1.20
C ALA A 110 0.24 -8.57 0.27
N ILE A 111 -0.94 -7.99 0.06
CA ILE A 111 -1.95 -8.51 -0.87
C ILE A 111 -1.44 -8.44 -2.31
N LEU A 112 -0.87 -7.31 -2.74
CA LEU A 112 -0.36 -7.15 -4.11
C LEU A 112 0.82 -8.08 -4.39
N ILE A 113 1.75 -8.22 -3.44
CA ILE A 113 2.89 -9.15 -3.55
C ILE A 113 2.39 -10.60 -3.65
N LEU A 114 1.43 -11.00 -2.80
CA LEU A 114 0.81 -12.31 -2.85
C LEU A 114 0.15 -12.56 -4.22
N LEU A 115 -0.68 -11.63 -4.69
CA LEU A 115 -1.39 -11.76 -5.96
C LEU A 115 -0.41 -11.93 -7.12
N SER A 116 0.64 -11.10 -7.17
CA SER A 116 1.69 -11.17 -8.19
C SER A 116 2.43 -12.51 -8.16
N ASP A 117 2.93 -12.91 -6.99
CA ASP A 117 3.72 -14.12 -6.80
C ASP A 117 2.91 -15.38 -7.15
N ILE A 118 1.68 -15.48 -6.65
CA ILE A 118 0.84 -16.69 -6.81
C ILE A 118 0.23 -16.78 -8.21
N ALA A 119 -0.14 -15.64 -8.82
CA ALA A 119 -0.55 -15.63 -10.22
C ALA A 119 0.58 -16.09 -11.14
N SER A 120 1.80 -15.62 -10.90
CA SER A 120 2.99 -16.03 -11.65
C SER A 120 3.26 -17.53 -11.49
N ALA A 121 3.19 -18.06 -10.26
CA ALA A 121 3.34 -19.49 -9.98
C ALA A 121 2.28 -20.35 -10.69
N LEU A 122 0.99 -19.99 -10.58
CA LEU A 122 -0.09 -20.74 -11.19
C LEU A 122 -0.01 -20.75 -12.71
N ARG A 123 0.31 -19.60 -13.32
CA ARG A 123 0.53 -19.48 -14.76
C ARG A 123 1.64 -20.44 -15.20
N TYR A 124 2.77 -20.45 -14.50
CA TYR A 124 3.87 -21.37 -14.76
C TYR A 124 3.47 -22.85 -14.66
N LEU A 125 2.71 -23.24 -13.62
CA LEU A 125 2.22 -24.61 -13.47
C LEU A 125 1.29 -24.98 -14.64
N HIS A 126 0.36 -24.10 -15.01
CA HIS A 126 -0.62 -24.34 -16.06
C HIS A 126 0.03 -24.43 -17.45
N GLU A 127 1.04 -23.60 -17.73
CA GLU A 127 1.88 -23.68 -18.95
C GLU A 127 2.63 -25.01 -19.04
N ASN A 128 3.09 -25.54 -17.89
CA ASN A 128 3.68 -26.88 -17.77
C ASN A 128 2.63 -28.00 -17.67
N ARG A 129 1.35 -27.70 -17.95
CA ARG A 129 0.22 -28.64 -17.94
C ARG A 129 -0.03 -29.31 -16.60
N ILE A 130 0.28 -28.62 -15.50
CA ILE A 130 0.10 -29.11 -14.13
C ILE A 130 -1.03 -28.33 -13.47
N ILE A 131 -2.06 -29.04 -12.98
CA ILE A 131 -3.11 -28.45 -12.12
C ILE A 131 -2.78 -28.77 -10.67
N HIS A 132 -2.81 -27.77 -9.78
CA HIS A 132 -2.45 -27.92 -8.37
C HIS A 132 -3.52 -28.68 -7.56
N ARG A 133 -4.80 -28.30 -7.68
CA ARG A 133 -6.01 -28.90 -7.06
C ARG A 133 -6.17 -28.80 -5.55
N ASP A 134 -5.14 -28.45 -4.79
CA ASP A 134 -5.25 -28.20 -3.34
C ASP A 134 -4.61 -26.87 -2.94
N LEU A 135 -4.83 -25.81 -3.73
CA LEU A 135 -4.28 -24.49 -3.41
C LEU A 135 -5.03 -23.91 -2.20
N LYS A 136 -4.28 -23.56 -1.16
CA LYS A 136 -4.80 -23.05 0.12
C LYS A 136 -3.68 -22.34 0.88
N PRO A 137 -3.97 -21.54 1.92
CA PRO A 137 -2.94 -20.83 2.67
C PRO A 137 -1.85 -21.72 3.26
N GLU A 138 -2.17 -22.93 3.69
CA GLU A 138 -1.19 -23.89 4.22
C GLU A 138 -0.20 -24.39 3.15
N ASN A 139 -0.55 -24.28 1.86
CA ASN A 139 0.28 -24.70 0.73
C ASN A 139 0.98 -23.53 0.03
N ILE A 140 1.02 -22.36 0.68
CA ILE A 140 1.83 -21.21 0.27
C ILE A 140 2.83 -20.93 1.38
N VAL A 141 4.12 -20.98 1.07
CA VAL A 141 5.19 -20.67 2.02
C VAL A 141 5.90 -19.39 1.62
N LEU A 142 6.43 -18.68 2.61
CA LEU A 142 7.11 -17.41 2.42
C LEU A 142 8.62 -17.61 2.60
N GLN A 143 9.39 -17.19 1.61
CA GLN A 143 10.85 -17.15 1.66
C GLN A 143 11.31 -15.71 1.87
N GLN A 144 12.27 -15.50 2.77
CA GLN A 144 12.94 -14.21 2.90
C GLN A 144 13.82 -13.97 1.68
N GLY A 145 13.44 -12.99 0.85
CA GLY A 145 14.28 -12.43 -0.20
C GLY A 145 15.10 -11.24 0.32
N GLU A 146 15.92 -10.65 -0.55
CA GLU A 146 16.78 -9.51 -0.19
C GLU A 146 16.00 -8.26 0.21
N GLN A 147 14.87 -8.02 -0.46
CA GLN A 147 14.06 -6.80 -0.26
C GLN A 147 12.67 -7.08 0.29
N ARG A 148 12.11 -8.28 0.06
CA ARG A 148 10.74 -8.63 0.44
C ARG A 148 10.58 -10.11 0.74
N LEU A 149 9.46 -10.47 1.35
CA LEU A 149 8.99 -11.86 1.41
C LEU A 149 8.49 -12.29 0.02
N ILE A 150 8.83 -13.52 -0.37
CA ILE A 150 8.47 -14.14 -1.65
C ILE A 150 7.52 -15.30 -1.37
N HIS A 151 6.32 -15.26 -1.93
CA HIS A 151 5.36 -16.36 -1.81
C HIS A 151 5.68 -17.45 -2.82
N LYS A 152 5.71 -18.70 -2.34
CA LYS A 152 5.99 -19.88 -3.14
C LYS A 152 4.94 -20.96 -2.90
N ILE A 153 4.45 -21.57 -3.98
CA ILE A 153 3.57 -22.74 -3.92
C ILE A 153 4.37 -23.99 -3.52
N ILE A 154 3.81 -24.81 -2.63
CA ILE A 154 4.32 -26.13 -2.23
C ILE A 154 3.24 -27.22 -2.44
N ASP A 155 3.63 -28.47 -2.20
CA ASP A 155 2.77 -29.65 -2.10
C ASP A 155 1.96 -30.00 -3.36
N LEU A 156 2.70 -30.46 -4.38
CA LEU A 156 2.13 -31.01 -5.61
C LEU A 156 1.69 -32.48 -5.48
N GLY A 157 1.53 -33.00 -4.26
CA GLY A 157 1.08 -34.38 -4.02
C GLY A 157 -0.35 -34.66 -4.50
N TYR A 158 -1.15 -33.60 -4.64
CA TYR A 158 -2.45 -33.65 -5.32
C TYR A 158 -2.41 -33.05 -6.73
N ALA A 159 -1.25 -32.71 -7.27
CA ALA A 159 -1.20 -32.18 -8.63
C ALA A 159 -1.51 -33.26 -9.68
N LYS A 160 -1.82 -32.84 -10.90
CA LYS A 160 -2.02 -33.76 -12.04
C LYS A 160 -1.53 -33.15 -13.34
N GLU A 161 -0.86 -33.96 -14.15
CA GLU A 161 -0.49 -33.62 -15.53
C GLU A 161 -1.70 -33.77 -16.47
N LEU A 162 -1.91 -32.77 -17.33
CA LEU A 162 -2.95 -32.79 -18.36
C LEU A 162 -2.45 -33.51 -19.61
N ASP A 163 -2.80 -34.79 -19.79
CA ASP A 163 -2.61 -35.50 -21.05
C ASP A 163 -3.63 -35.04 -22.12
N GLN A 164 -3.28 -35.18 -23.40
CA GLN A 164 -4.10 -34.77 -24.55
C GLN A 164 -5.50 -35.42 -24.50
N GLY A 165 -6.51 -34.67 -24.01
CA GLY A 165 -7.92 -35.11 -23.86
C GLY A 165 -8.47 -35.16 -22.42
N SER A 166 -7.69 -34.77 -21.41
CA SER A 166 -7.97 -35.15 -20.01
C SER A 166 -8.98 -34.28 -19.25
N LEU A 167 -10.24 -34.73 -19.25
CA LEU A 167 -11.24 -34.37 -18.25
C LEU A 167 -11.03 -35.22 -16.97
N CYS A 168 -10.90 -34.60 -15.79
CA CYS A 168 -10.49 -35.28 -14.56
C CYS A 168 -11.66 -35.55 -13.59
N THR A 169 -11.65 -36.66 -12.83
CA THR A 169 -12.80 -37.10 -11.97
C THR A 169 -12.46 -37.41 -10.49
N SER A 170 -11.24 -37.15 -10.02
CA SER A 170 -10.84 -37.51 -8.65
C SER A 170 -11.22 -36.46 -7.59
N PHE A 171 -11.90 -36.88 -6.51
CA PHE A 171 -12.16 -36.08 -5.30
C PHE A 171 -10.91 -36.00 -4.41
N VAL A 172 -10.22 -34.86 -4.43
CA VAL A 172 -9.02 -34.55 -3.62
C VAL A 172 -9.04 -33.07 -3.25
N GLY A 173 -8.43 -32.70 -2.13
CA GLY A 173 -8.26 -31.30 -1.69
C GLY A 173 -8.98 -30.96 -0.39
N THR A 174 -8.78 -29.72 0.06
CA THR A 174 -9.32 -29.18 1.31
C THR A 174 -10.66 -28.51 1.05
N LEU A 175 -11.74 -29.05 1.65
CA LEU A 175 -13.14 -28.67 1.37
C LEU A 175 -13.39 -27.16 1.36
N GLN A 176 -12.68 -26.41 2.21
CA GLN A 176 -12.85 -24.97 2.40
C GLN A 176 -12.41 -24.11 1.20
N TYR A 177 -11.54 -24.62 0.32
CA TYR A 177 -11.00 -23.91 -0.87
C TYR A 177 -11.34 -24.63 -2.17
N LEU A 178 -12.15 -25.68 -2.09
CA LEU A 178 -12.41 -26.59 -3.19
C LEU A 178 -13.45 -26.00 -4.14
N ALA A 179 -13.18 -26.10 -5.45
CA ALA A 179 -14.14 -25.68 -6.47
C ALA A 179 -15.42 -26.55 -6.44
N PRO A 180 -16.61 -25.98 -6.71
CA PRO A 180 -17.87 -26.71 -6.63
C PRO A 180 -17.93 -27.97 -7.50
N GLU A 181 -17.36 -27.95 -8.69
CA GLU A 181 -17.36 -29.08 -9.63
C GLU A 181 -16.62 -30.31 -9.09
N LEU A 182 -15.67 -30.13 -8.16
CA LEU A 182 -14.99 -31.22 -7.47
C LEU A 182 -15.90 -31.88 -6.42
N LEU A 183 -16.76 -31.11 -5.76
CA LEU A 183 -17.78 -31.63 -4.84
C LEU A 183 -18.87 -32.41 -5.59
N GLU A 184 -19.22 -31.94 -6.79
CA GLU A 184 -20.20 -32.58 -7.68
C GLU A 184 -19.64 -33.79 -8.44
N GLN A 185 -18.37 -34.15 -8.22
CA GLN A 185 -17.65 -35.24 -8.90
C GLN A 185 -17.70 -35.11 -10.44
N GLN A 186 -17.80 -33.88 -10.93
CA GLN A 186 -17.82 -33.58 -12.35
C GLN A 186 -16.41 -33.55 -12.93
N LYS A 187 -16.38 -33.60 -14.26
CA LYS A 187 -15.15 -33.39 -15.02
C LYS A 187 -14.70 -31.93 -14.88
N TYR A 188 -13.44 -31.71 -14.51
CA TYR A 188 -12.90 -30.37 -14.25
C TYR A 188 -11.66 -30.02 -15.10
N THR A 189 -11.26 -28.74 -15.06
CA THR A 189 -10.13 -28.15 -15.81
C THR A 189 -9.22 -27.33 -14.89
N VAL A 190 -8.25 -26.57 -15.44
CA VAL A 190 -7.39 -25.63 -14.69
C VAL A 190 -8.18 -24.60 -13.86
N THR A 191 -9.44 -24.35 -14.22
CA THR A 191 -10.33 -23.39 -13.54
C THR A 191 -10.63 -23.75 -12.08
N VAL A 192 -10.35 -24.99 -11.63
CA VAL A 192 -10.42 -25.33 -10.20
C VAL A 192 -9.41 -24.55 -9.37
N ASP A 193 -8.20 -24.32 -9.91
CA ASP A 193 -7.16 -23.54 -9.23
C ASP A 193 -7.54 -22.05 -9.20
N TYR A 194 -8.34 -21.57 -10.16
CA TYR A 194 -8.83 -20.18 -10.15
C TYR A 194 -9.79 -19.93 -9.00
N TRP A 195 -10.67 -20.89 -8.71
CA TRP A 195 -11.55 -20.80 -7.54
C TRP A 195 -10.75 -20.79 -6.25
N SER A 196 -9.81 -21.73 -6.11
CA SER A 196 -8.94 -21.78 -4.93
C SER A 196 -8.12 -20.50 -4.76
N PHE A 197 -7.61 -19.92 -5.86
CA PHE A 197 -6.88 -18.66 -5.80
C PHE A 197 -7.79 -17.48 -5.46
N GLY A 198 -8.99 -17.40 -6.04
CA GLY A 198 -9.97 -16.35 -5.71
C GLY A 198 -10.43 -16.40 -4.27
N THR A 199 -10.71 -17.59 -3.73
CA THR A 199 -11.11 -17.77 -2.33
C THR A 199 -9.99 -17.40 -1.36
N LEU A 200 -8.75 -17.76 -1.72
CA LEU A 200 -7.55 -17.40 -0.97
C LEU A 200 -7.29 -15.89 -1.00
N ALA A 201 -7.37 -15.26 -2.18
CA ALA A 201 -7.19 -13.82 -2.34
C ALA A 201 -8.24 -13.03 -1.55
N PHE A 202 -9.51 -13.45 -1.60
CA PHE A 202 -10.58 -12.86 -0.82
C PHE A 202 -10.29 -12.94 0.69
N GLU A 203 -9.85 -14.10 1.20
CA GLU A 203 -9.50 -14.26 2.60
C GLU A 203 -8.30 -13.41 3.01
N CYS A 204 -7.32 -13.23 2.13
CA CYS A 204 -6.19 -12.34 2.37
C CYS A 204 -6.62 -10.88 2.45
N ILE A 205 -7.65 -10.48 1.70
CA ILE A 205 -8.17 -9.10 1.70
C ILE A 205 -9.07 -8.83 2.92
N THR A 206 -9.86 -9.81 3.35
CA THR A 206 -10.95 -9.60 4.32
C THR A 206 -10.76 -10.29 5.68
N GLY A 207 -9.82 -11.22 5.78
CA GLY A 207 -9.58 -12.04 6.98
C GLY A 207 -10.50 -13.26 7.11
N PHE A 208 -11.42 -13.50 6.17
CA PHE A 208 -12.33 -14.65 6.19
C PHE A 208 -12.65 -15.17 4.78
N ARG A 209 -13.11 -16.43 4.66
CA ARG A 209 -13.43 -17.02 3.35
C ARG A 209 -14.74 -16.45 2.75
N PRO A 210 -14.87 -16.36 1.42
CA PRO A 210 -15.99 -15.68 0.78
C PRO A 210 -17.36 -16.32 1.02
N PHE A 211 -17.43 -17.64 1.20
CA PHE A 211 -18.71 -18.35 1.19
C PHE A 211 -18.88 -19.17 2.46
N LEU A 212 -19.75 -18.70 3.37
CA LEU A 212 -20.26 -19.42 4.56
C LEU A 212 -19.22 -20.35 5.22
N PRO A 213 -18.09 -19.81 5.76
CA PRO A 213 -16.87 -20.56 6.09
C PRO A 213 -17.02 -21.71 7.08
N ASN A 214 -18.07 -21.69 7.90
CA ASN A 214 -18.31 -22.63 9.00
C ASN A 214 -19.45 -23.63 8.69
N TRP A 215 -20.06 -23.54 7.51
CA TRP A 215 -21.17 -24.40 7.13
C TRP A 215 -20.67 -25.75 6.64
N GLN A 216 -21.45 -26.81 6.89
CA GLN A 216 -21.12 -28.15 6.39
C GLN A 216 -21.27 -28.21 4.86
N PRO A 217 -20.49 -29.04 4.15
CA PRO A 217 -20.44 -29.03 2.68
C PRO A 217 -21.79 -29.14 1.97
N VAL A 218 -22.71 -29.95 2.47
CA VAL A 218 -24.05 -30.14 1.86
C VAL A 218 -24.90 -28.87 1.99
N GLN A 219 -24.91 -28.27 3.19
CA GLN A 219 -25.64 -27.03 3.45
C GLN A 219 -25.03 -25.86 2.68
N TRP A 220 -23.69 -25.79 2.72
CA TRP A 220 -22.89 -24.82 1.98
C TRP A 220 -23.20 -24.87 0.49
N HIS A 221 -23.11 -26.06 -0.13
CA HIS A 221 -23.35 -26.23 -1.57
C HIS A 221 -24.78 -25.81 -1.94
N THR A 222 -25.77 -26.27 -1.19
CA THR A 222 -27.19 -25.96 -1.43
C THR A 222 -27.45 -24.45 -1.40
N LYS A 223 -26.82 -23.72 -0.46
CA LYS A 223 -27.04 -22.29 -0.29
C LYS A 223 -26.21 -21.45 -1.26
N VAL A 224 -24.92 -21.73 -1.39
CA VAL A 224 -23.98 -20.96 -2.24
C VAL A 224 -24.28 -21.15 -3.72
N ARG A 225 -24.84 -22.30 -4.14
CA ARG A 225 -25.30 -22.51 -5.52
C ARG A 225 -26.35 -21.49 -5.99
N GLN A 226 -27.02 -20.81 -5.06
CA GLN A 226 -28.02 -19.78 -5.36
C GLN A 226 -27.41 -18.42 -5.71
N LYS A 227 -26.08 -18.27 -5.60
CA LYS A 227 -25.39 -17.01 -5.86
C LYS A 227 -25.56 -16.54 -7.31
N SER A 228 -25.61 -15.24 -7.52
CA SER A 228 -25.51 -14.61 -8.83
C SER A 228 -24.11 -14.78 -9.42
N GLU A 229 -23.93 -14.50 -10.71
CA GLU A 229 -22.60 -14.50 -11.35
C GLU A 229 -21.64 -13.48 -10.71
N LEU A 230 -22.16 -12.37 -10.19
CA LEU A 230 -21.39 -11.26 -9.63
C LEU A 230 -21.12 -11.40 -8.12
N ASP A 231 -21.79 -12.30 -7.41
CA ASP A 231 -21.62 -12.39 -5.96
C ASP A 231 -20.22 -12.90 -5.60
N ILE A 232 -19.46 -12.17 -4.80
CA ILE A 232 -18.14 -12.60 -4.32
C ILE A 232 -18.15 -13.00 -2.85
N VAL A 233 -19.25 -12.73 -2.14
CA VAL A 233 -19.41 -13.09 -0.74
C VAL A 233 -20.83 -13.58 -0.45
N VAL A 234 -20.91 -14.63 0.36
CA VAL A 234 -22.15 -15.12 0.97
C VAL A 234 -21.86 -15.29 2.45
N SER A 235 -22.47 -14.45 3.29
CA SER A 235 -22.19 -14.36 4.72
C SER A 235 -23.44 -14.43 5.55
N GLU A 236 -23.31 -14.89 6.79
CA GLU A 236 -24.37 -14.86 7.80
C GLU A 236 -24.16 -13.64 8.70
N ASP A 237 -25.22 -12.85 8.89
CA ASP A 237 -25.17 -11.66 9.75
C ASP A 237 -25.40 -11.99 11.24
N LEU A 238 -25.45 -10.97 12.10
CA LEU A 238 -25.63 -11.17 13.54
C LEU A 238 -27.03 -11.71 13.93
N SER A 239 -28.00 -11.66 13.01
CA SER A 239 -29.35 -12.22 13.19
C SER A 239 -29.46 -13.67 12.71
N GLY A 240 -28.43 -14.18 12.01
CA GLY A 240 -28.46 -15.48 11.35
C GLY A 240 -28.98 -15.44 9.92
N GLU A 241 -29.24 -14.25 9.37
CA GLU A 241 -29.70 -14.11 7.99
C GLU A 241 -28.52 -14.26 7.01
N VAL A 242 -28.73 -15.04 5.95
CA VAL A 242 -27.73 -15.23 4.88
C VAL A 242 -27.87 -14.14 3.84
N LYS A 243 -26.84 -13.31 3.70
CA LYS A 243 -26.73 -12.22 2.73
C LYS A 243 -25.77 -12.60 1.59
N PHE A 244 -26.16 -12.27 0.37
CA PHE A 244 -25.36 -12.38 -0.84
C PHE A 244 -24.92 -10.98 -1.25
N SER A 245 -23.67 -10.81 -1.69
CA SER A 245 -23.20 -9.51 -2.19
C SER A 245 -22.14 -9.68 -3.26
N SER A 246 -22.20 -8.79 -4.24
CA SER A 246 -21.17 -8.59 -5.26
C SER A 246 -20.07 -7.63 -4.82
N SER A 247 -20.27 -6.94 -3.70
CA SER A 247 -19.32 -5.95 -3.18
C SER A 247 -18.31 -6.56 -2.22
N LEU A 248 -17.07 -6.09 -2.30
CA LEU A 248 -16.00 -6.49 -1.41
C LEU A 248 -16.30 -5.99 0.02
N PRO A 249 -16.31 -6.86 1.05
CA PRO A 249 -16.65 -6.46 2.41
C PRO A 249 -15.71 -5.41 3.00
N TYR A 250 -16.30 -4.51 3.79
CA TYR A 250 -15.58 -3.60 4.70
C TYR A 250 -15.67 -4.14 6.15
N PRO A 251 -14.61 -4.05 6.96
CA PRO A 251 -13.33 -3.38 6.69
C PRO A 251 -12.36 -4.25 5.88
N ASN A 252 -11.52 -3.57 5.09
CA ASN A 252 -10.32 -4.12 4.46
C ASN A 252 -9.27 -3.00 4.34
N ASN A 253 -8.01 -3.36 4.03
CA ASN A 253 -6.90 -2.41 3.99
C ASN A 253 -6.56 -1.90 2.58
N LEU A 254 -7.42 -2.12 1.58
CA LEU A 254 -7.19 -1.67 0.21
C LEU A 254 -7.65 -0.22 0.02
N ASN A 255 -6.95 0.52 -0.83
CA ASN A 255 -7.41 1.80 -1.34
C ASN A 255 -8.66 1.63 -2.24
N SER A 256 -9.38 2.74 -2.46
CA SER A 256 -10.67 2.73 -3.16
C SER A 256 -10.59 2.18 -4.59
N VAL A 257 -9.50 2.45 -5.31
CA VAL A 257 -9.29 1.99 -6.68
C VAL A 257 -9.05 0.48 -6.69
N LEU A 258 -8.11 -0.01 -5.88
CA LEU A 258 -7.79 -1.43 -5.82
C LEU A 258 -8.97 -2.25 -5.32
N SER A 259 -9.72 -1.75 -4.33
CA SER A 259 -10.95 -2.39 -3.85
C SER A 259 -11.94 -2.63 -5.00
N GLY A 260 -12.27 -1.60 -5.79
CA GLY A 260 -13.20 -1.73 -6.90
C GLY A 260 -12.67 -2.55 -8.10
N ARG A 261 -11.37 -2.56 -8.33
CA ARG A 261 -10.74 -3.36 -9.41
C ARG A 261 -10.64 -4.85 -9.03
N LEU A 262 -10.19 -5.13 -7.81
CA LEU A 262 -10.06 -6.50 -7.30
C LEU A 262 -11.42 -7.14 -7.04
N GLU A 263 -12.44 -6.37 -6.67
CA GLU A 263 -13.83 -6.85 -6.60
C GLU A 263 -14.27 -7.47 -7.94
N LYS A 264 -14.10 -6.75 -9.05
CA LYS A 264 -14.44 -7.25 -10.39
C LYS A 264 -13.58 -8.44 -10.80
N TRP A 265 -12.29 -8.43 -10.47
CA TRP A 265 -11.43 -9.57 -10.73
C TRP A 265 -11.86 -10.82 -9.93
N LEU A 266 -12.26 -10.66 -8.67
CA LEU A 266 -12.79 -11.74 -7.83
C LEU A 266 -14.08 -12.33 -8.40
N GLN A 267 -14.94 -11.53 -9.07
CA GLN A 267 -16.12 -12.06 -9.78
C GLN A 267 -15.73 -13.08 -10.85
N LEU A 268 -14.62 -12.84 -11.57
CA LEU A 268 -14.11 -13.79 -12.57
C LEU A 268 -13.60 -15.09 -11.90
N MET A 269 -12.92 -14.96 -10.77
CA MET A 269 -12.26 -16.07 -10.07
C MET A 269 -13.24 -16.92 -9.25
N LEU A 270 -14.25 -16.28 -8.65
CA LEU A 270 -15.28 -16.89 -7.81
C LEU A 270 -16.57 -17.21 -8.57
N MET A 271 -16.50 -17.22 -9.90
CA MET A 271 -17.59 -17.66 -10.77
C MET A 271 -17.95 -19.12 -10.49
N TRP A 272 -19.24 -19.40 -10.28
CA TRP A 272 -19.71 -20.78 -10.06
C TRP A 272 -19.53 -21.64 -11.30
N HIS A 273 -19.87 -21.10 -12.48
CA HIS A 273 -19.85 -21.86 -13.74
C HIS A 273 -18.39 -22.21 -14.16
N PRO A 274 -18.04 -23.51 -14.23
CA PRO A 274 -16.65 -23.95 -14.32
C PRO A 274 -15.93 -23.56 -15.61
N ARG A 275 -16.65 -23.41 -16.73
CA ARG A 275 -16.07 -22.98 -18.03
C ARG A 275 -16.00 -21.48 -18.21
N GLN A 276 -16.84 -20.72 -17.50
CA GLN A 276 -16.84 -19.25 -17.58
C GLN A 276 -15.87 -18.65 -16.58
N ARG A 277 -15.58 -19.36 -15.47
CA ARG A 277 -14.60 -18.95 -14.48
C ARG A 277 -13.24 -18.61 -15.12
N GLY A 278 -12.74 -17.43 -14.79
CA GLY A 278 -11.50 -16.88 -15.32
C GLY A 278 -11.59 -16.35 -16.77
N THR A 279 -12.78 -16.27 -17.36
CA THR A 279 -13.00 -15.64 -18.68
C THR A 279 -13.12 -14.14 -18.49
N ASP A 280 -12.13 -13.39 -18.97
CA ASP A 280 -12.15 -11.94 -18.92
C ASP A 280 -12.90 -11.36 -20.15
N PRO A 281 -13.70 -10.28 -20.01
CA PRO A 281 -14.40 -9.68 -21.15
C PRO A 281 -13.49 -9.17 -22.28
N THR A 282 -12.26 -8.76 -21.96
CA THR A 282 -11.27 -8.22 -22.90
C THR A 282 -10.36 -9.33 -23.42
N TYR A 283 -9.86 -10.18 -22.53
CA TYR A 283 -8.84 -11.19 -22.86
C TYR A 283 -9.41 -12.59 -23.16
N GLY A 284 -10.71 -12.80 -22.99
CA GLY A 284 -11.38 -14.07 -23.26
C GLY A 284 -11.07 -15.16 -22.23
N PRO A 285 -11.27 -16.45 -22.60
CA PRO A 285 -11.06 -17.59 -21.69
C PRO A 285 -9.63 -17.64 -21.15
N TYR A 286 -9.49 -17.92 -19.85
CA TYR A 286 -8.21 -17.91 -19.13
C TYR A 286 -7.53 -16.52 -19.06
N GLY A 287 -8.24 -15.46 -19.42
CA GLY A 287 -7.77 -14.07 -19.41
C GLY A 287 -7.61 -13.44 -18.02
N CYS A 288 -8.06 -14.11 -16.95
CA CYS A 288 -8.02 -13.57 -15.58
C CYS A 288 -6.62 -13.20 -15.08
N PHE A 289 -5.57 -13.84 -15.58
CA PHE A 289 -4.20 -13.49 -15.22
C PHE A 289 -3.74 -12.17 -15.86
N LYS A 290 -4.12 -11.90 -17.12
CA LYS A 290 -3.85 -10.61 -17.78
C LYS A 290 -4.67 -9.49 -17.15
N ALA A 291 -5.93 -9.77 -16.81
CA ALA A 291 -6.77 -8.83 -16.07
C ALA A 291 -6.15 -8.46 -14.71
N LEU A 292 -5.49 -9.41 -14.03
CA LEU A 292 -4.75 -9.11 -12.80
C LEU A 292 -3.46 -8.33 -13.08
N ASP A 293 -2.72 -8.65 -14.14
CA ASP A 293 -1.52 -7.90 -14.53
C ASP A 293 -1.86 -6.42 -14.76
N ASP A 294 -3.01 -6.10 -15.38
CA ASP A 294 -3.49 -4.72 -15.55
C ASP A 294 -3.68 -3.99 -14.22
N ILE A 295 -4.16 -4.69 -13.18
CA ILE A 295 -4.34 -4.14 -11.83
C ILE A 295 -2.98 -3.94 -11.15
N LEU A 296 -2.10 -4.94 -11.23
CA LEU A 296 -0.77 -4.92 -10.60
C LEU A 296 0.16 -3.86 -11.22
N ASN A 297 -0.05 -3.53 -12.49
CA ASN A 297 0.75 -2.53 -13.22
C ASN A 297 0.21 -1.10 -13.07
N LEU A 298 -0.87 -0.88 -12.31
CA LEU A 298 -1.36 0.47 -12.04
C LEU A 298 -0.34 1.29 -11.25
N LYS A 299 -0.11 2.52 -11.72
CA LYS A 299 0.56 3.56 -10.91
C LYS A 299 -0.52 4.36 -10.22
N LEU A 300 -0.52 4.35 -8.89
CA LEU A 300 -1.52 5.01 -8.07
C LEU A 300 -0.90 6.19 -7.35
N LEU A 301 -1.57 7.33 -7.42
CA LEU A 301 -1.26 8.53 -6.66
C LEU A 301 -2.27 8.68 -5.52
N HIS A 302 -1.78 8.82 -4.29
CA HIS A 302 -2.61 9.04 -3.12
C HIS A 302 -2.53 10.50 -2.68
N VAL A 303 -3.68 11.14 -2.51
CA VAL A 303 -3.80 12.55 -2.11
C VAL A 303 -4.71 12.64 -0.89
N LEU A 304 -4.14 13.01 0.26
CA LEU A 304 -4.88 13.36 1.46
C LEU A 304 -5.35 14.80 1.36
N ASN A 305 -6.67 15.00 1.25
CA ASN A 305 -7.26 16.33 1.34
C ASN A 305 -7.25 16.79 2.80
N MET A 306 -6.41 17.77 3.13
CA MET A 306 -6.29 18.28 4.50
C MET A 306 -7.52 19.07 4.97
N VAL A 307 -8.43 19.42 4.05
CA VAL A 307 -9.71 20.10 4.37
C VAL A 307 -10.72 19.11 4.93
N THR A 308 -10.81 17.91 4.34
CA THR A 308 -11.84 16.91 4.66
C THR A 308 -11.28 15.68 5.38
N GLY A 309 -9.95 15.54 5.43
CA GLY A 309 -9.22 14.36 5.92
C GLY A 309 -9.45 13.08 5.12
N THR A 310 -9.96 13.19 3.89
CA THR A 310 -10.22 12.05 3.01
C THR A 310 -9.05 11.79 2.08
N VAL A 311 -8.69 10.52 1.89
CA VAL A 311 -7.67 10.09 0.93
C VAL A 311 -8.34 9.79 -0.41
N HIS A 312 -7.96 10.54 -1.44
CA HIS A 312 -8.34 10.30 -2.82
C HIS A 312 -7.23 9.53 -3.53
N THR A 313 -7.57 8.52 -4.32
CA THR A 313 -6.61 7.70 -5.05
C THR A 313 -6.86 7.80 -6.55
N TYR A 314 -5.82 8.17 -7.29
CA TYR A 314 -5.88 8.43 -8.72
C TYR A 314 -4.96 7.45 -9.47
N PRO A 315 -5.49 6.61 -10.38
CA PRO A 315 -4.66 5.93 -11.36
C PRO A 315 -4.03 6.97 -12.28
N VAL A 316 -2.73 6.89 -12.51
CA VAL A 316 -2.01 7.80 -13.40
C VAL A 316 -1.21 7.04 -14.46
N THR A 317 -1.02 7.70 -15.61
CA THR A 317 -0.19 7.18 -16.71
C THR A 317 1.20 7.82 -16.72
N GLU A 318 2.15 7.23 -17.45
CA GLU A 318 3.53 7.77 -17.51
C GLU A 318 3.63 9.16 -18.14
N GLU A 319 2.68 9.50 -19.00
CA GLU A 319 2.62 10.76 -19.75
C GLU A 319 1.73 11.81 -19.08
N GLU A 320 1.07 11.47 -17.96
CA GLU A 320 0.11 12.37 -17.32
C GLU A 320 0.80 13.55 -16.61
N THR A 321 0.33 14.76 -16.92
CA THR A 321 0.87 16.01 -16.36
C THR A 321 0.20 16.36 -15.03
N LEU A 322 0.86 17.23 -14.25
CA LEU A 322 0.31 17.69 -12.98
C LEU A 322 -1.01 18.44 -13.17
N GLU A 323 -1.18 19.21 -14.25
CA GLU A 323 -2.43 19.93 -14.55
C GLU A 323 -3.61 18.97 -14.73
N SER A 324 -3.41 17.87 -15.47
CA SER A 324 -4.44 16.84 -15.66
C SER A 324 -4.90 16.24 -14.32
N VAL A 325 -3.94 15.96 -13.42
CA VAL A 325 -4.24 15.44 -12.09
C VAL A 325 -4.93 16.50 -11.22
N LYS A 326 -4.49 17.76 -11.26
CA LYS A 326 -5.14 18.87 -10.54
C LYS A 326 -6.60 19.05 -10.97
N ALA A 327 -6.92 18.90 -12.26
CA ALA A 327 -8.30 18.96 -12.76
C ALA A 327 -9.16 17.83 -12.18
N ARG A 328 -8.61 16.61 -12.06
CA ARG A 328 -9.29 15.46 -11.43
C ARG A 328 -9.48 15.67 -9.93
N ILE A 329 -8.47 16.20 -9.24
CA ILE A 329 -8.56 16.59 -7.82
C ILE A 329 -9.65 17.64 -7.64
N GLN A 330 -9.74 18.64 -8.52
CA GLN A 330 -10.80 19.65 -8.47
C GLN A 330 -12.19 19.03 -8.57
N SER A 331 -12.37 18.01 -9.42
CA SER A 331 -13.67 17.32 -9.57
C SER A 331 -14.12 16.63 -8.28
N ASP A 332 -13.20 16.07 -7.49
CA ASP A 332 -13.54 15.33 -6.27
C ASP A 332 -13.57 16.22 -5.02
N THR A 333 -12.80 17.30 -5.01
CA THR A 333 -12.60 18.14 -3.81
C THR A 333 -13.29 19.50 -3.90
N GLY A 334 -13.62 19.95 -5.10
CA GLY A 334 -14.12 21.30 -5.37
C GLY A 334 -13.08 22.41 -5.25
N ILE A 335 -11.81 22.09 -4.94
CA ILE A 335 -10.73 23.09 -4.80
C ILE A 335 -10.22 23.45 -6.20
N PRO A 336 -10.29 24.72 -6.63
CA PRO A 336 -9.83 25.12 -7.97
C PRO A 336 -8.33 24.87 -8.18
N GLU A 337 -7.90 24.49 -9.38
CA GLU A 337 -6.48 24.12 -9.69
C GLU A 337 -5.42 25.14 -9.19
N GLN A 338 -5.75 26.43 -9.26
CA GLN A 338 -4.90 27.55 -8.82
C GLN A 338 -4.80 27.70 -7.30
N ASP A 339 -5.78 27.16 -6.57
CA ASP A 339 -5.86 27.21 -5.11
C ASP A 339 -5.33 25.91 -4.47
N GLN A 340 -5.03 24.88 -5.29
CA GLN A 340 -4.47 23.60 -4.85
C GLN A 340 -2.97 23.72 -4.57
N GLU A 341 -2.59 23.72 -3.30
CA GLU A 341 -1.21 23.54 -2.85
C GLU A 341 -0.99 22.06 -2.51
N LEU A 342 -0.13 21.39 -3.28
CA LEU A 342 0.17 19.96 -3.10
C LEU A 342 1.57 19.80 -2.55
N LEU A 343 1.68 19.29 -1.32
CA LEU A 343 2.94 19.09 -0.62
C LEU A 343 3.29 17.60 -0.50
N GLN A 344 4.57 17.29 -0.67
CA GLN A 344 5.15 16.01 -0.26
C GLN A 344 5.44 16.00 1.25
N GLU A 345 5.73 14.84 1.83
CA GLU A 345 6.08 14.70 3.26
C GLU A 345 7.20 15.65 3.71
N ALA A 346 8.19 15.91 2.84
CA ALA A 346 9.28 16.84 3.10
C ALA A 346 8.87 18.33 3.08
N GLY A 347 7.60 18.66 2.84
CA GLY A 347 7.10 20.02 2.68
C GLY A 347 7.54 20.70 1.39
N LEU A 348 7.85 19.90 0.35
CA LEU A 348 8.17 20.38 -0.98
C LEU A 348 6.89 20.44 -1.82
N GLU A 349 6.68 21.56 -2.51
CA GLU A 349 5.56 21.74 -3.43
C GLU A 349 5.83 21.04 -4.77
N LEU A 350 4.77 20.51 -5.37
CA LEU A 350 4.83 19.97 -6.73
C LEU A 350 4.84 21.09 -7.77
N PHE A 351 5.85 21.10 -8.63
CA PHE A 351 5.98 22.07 -9.71
C PHE A 351 5.29 21.59 -11.00
N SER A 352 4.59 22.50 -11.69
CA SER A 352 3.75 22.25 -12.87
C SER A 352 4.46 21.56 -14.04
N GLN A 353 5.77 21.73 -14.21
CA GLN A 353 6.49 21.23 -15.39
C GLN A 353 6.94 19.75 -15.28
N ASN A 354 6.62 19.05 -14.19
CA ASN A 354 7.07 17.67 -13.98
C ASN A 354 5.97 16.65 -14.27
N LEU A 355 6.37 15.53 -14.90
CA LEU A 355 5.53 14.34 -15.00
C LEU A 355 5.21 13.82 -13.60
N VAL A 356 3.95 13.47 -13.35
CA VAL A 356 3.46 13.03 -12.03
C VAL A 356 4.18 11.76 -11.57
N THR A 357 4.54 10.90 -12.51
CA THR A 357 5.27 9.65 -12.25
C THR A 357 6.65 9.83 -11.64
N LYS A 358 7.30 11.00 -11.77
CA LYS A 358 8.55 11.29 -11.05
C LYS A 358 8.37 11.36 -9.54
N HIS A 359 7.12 11.54 -9.07
CA HIS A 359 6.77 11.70 -7.67
C HIS A 359 6.14 10.43 -7.08
N ILE A 360 5.99 9.38 -7.88
CA ILE A 360 5.50 8.07 -7.45
C ILE A 360 6.73 7.17 -7.39
N ALA A 361 7.13 6.72 -6.19
CA ALA A 361 8.12 5.67 -6.09
C ALA A 361 7.61 4.42 -6.80
N ASP A 362 8.47 3.70 -7.53
CA ASP A 362 8.11 2.46 -8.22
C ASP A 362 7.34 1.54 -7.26
N SER A 363 6.24 0.97 -7.77
CA SER A 363 5.08 0.37 -7.10
C SER A 363 5.33 -0.88 -6.23
N LYS A 364 6.53 -1.02 -5.68
CA LYS A 364 6.94 -2.10 -4.76
C LYS A 364 7.25 -1.61 -3.35
N VAL A 365 6.96 -0.34 -3.04
CA VAL A 365 7.17 0.26 -1.72
C VAL A 365 5.84 0.85 -1.23
N THR A 366 5.46 0.50 0.00
CA THR A 366 4.29 0.90 0.81
C THR A 366 3.41 2.06 0.28
N ALA A 367 2.08 1.90 0.32
CA ALA A 367 1.12 2.97 -0.01
C ALA A 367 1.33 4.27 0.81
N ASP A 368 1.85 4.16 2.03
CA ASP A 368 2.14 5.32 2.90
C ASP A 368 3.38 6.12 2.46
N THR A 369 4.29 5.57 1.64
CA THR A 369 5.52 6.28 1.21
C THR A 369 5.30 7.28 0.07
N ASN A 370 4.13 7.29 -0.57
CA ASN A 370 3.82 8.15 -1.73
C ASN A 370 2.56 9.01 -1.51
N LEU A 371 2.30 9.42 -0.26
CA LEU A 371 1.15 10.27 0.07
C LEU A 371 1.45 11.76 -0.19
N LEU A 372 0.59 12.42 -0.95
CA LEU A 372 0.58 13.87 -1.11
C LEU A 372 -0.46 14.51 -0.19
N PHE A 373 -0.16 15.72 0.28
CA PHE A 373 -1.03 16.50 1.14
C PHE A 373 -1.57 17.69 0.37
N LEU A 374 -2.89 17.76 0.21
CA LEU A 374 -3.58 18.84 -0.49
C LEU A 374 -4.08 19.88 0.51
N PHE A 375 -3.68 21.14 0.29
CA PHE A 375 -4.14 22.32 1.00
C PHE A 375 -4.89 23.26 0.05
N ASP A 376 -5.77 24.07 0.64
CA ASP A 376 -6.56 25.08 -0.08
C ASP A 376 -6.06 26.48 0.30
N ASN A 377 -5.40 27.14 -0.64
CA ASN A 377 -4.83 28.47 -0.45
C ASN A 377 -5.87 29.55 -0.11
N LYS A 378 -7.16 29.32 -0.39
CA LYS A 378 -8.23 30.26 0.00
C LYS A 378 -8.66 30.10 1.45
N LYS A 379 -8.39 28.96 2.09
CA LYS A 379 -8.77 28.73 3.48
C LYS A 379 -7.74 29.29 4.44
N VAL A 380 -8.17 30.26 5.24
CA VAL A 380 -7.35 30.87 6.31
C VAL A 380 -7.42 30.06 7.61
N SER A 381 -8.48 29.28 7.79
CA SER A 381 -8.64 28.35 8.92
C SER A 381 -9.31 27.06 8.47
N TYR A 382 -8.97 25.97 9.15
CA TYR A 382 -9.55 24.66 8.97
C TYR A 382 -10.48 24.36 10.14
N GLU A 383 -11.62 23.73 9.87
CA GLU A 383 -12.51 23.27 10.92
C GLU A 383 -11.85 22.15 11.72
N ALA A 384 -12.10 22.12 13.04
CA ALA A 384 -11.48 21.13 13.92
C ALA A 384 -12.04 19.71 13.74
N GLN A 385 -13.16 19.56 13.03
CA GLN A 385 -13.84 18.29 12.82
C GLN A 385 -13.63 17.79 11.40
N VAL A 386 -13.22 16.52 11.32
CA VAL A 386 -12.96 15.80 10.08
C VAL A 386 -13.91 14.62 10.04
N ALA A 387 -14.44 14.30 8.85
CA ALA A 387 -15.31 13.14 8.69
C ALA A 387 -14.55 11.85 9.04
N LEU A 388 -15.06 11.11 10.02
CA LEU A 388 -14.52 9.80 10.37
C LEU A 388 -14.93 8.77 9.32
N ARG A 389 -14.12 7.71 9.18
CA ARG A 389 -14.48 6.57 8.34
C ARG A 389 -15.79 5.95 8.84
N PRO A 390 -16.67 5.50 7.93
CA PRO A 390 -17.86 4.76 8.33
C PRO A 390 -17.45 3.45 9.01
N HIS A 391 -18.26 3.02 9.97
CA HIS A 391 -18.07 1.72 10.61
C HIS A 391 -18.70 0.60 9.77
N PRO A 392 -18.23 -0.65 9.91
CA PRO A 392 -18.96 -1.81 9.42
C PRO A 392 -20.30 -1.98 10.15
N GLU A 393 -21.35 -2.48 9.46
CA GLU A 393 -22.69 -2.71 10.03
C GLU A 393 -22.67 -3.48 11.37
N SER A 394 -21.78 -4.46 11.48
CA SER A 394 -21.62 -5.30 12.67
C SER A 394 -21.03 -4.53 13.87
N VAL A 395 -20.22 -3.51 13.62
CA VAL A 395 -19.70 -2.61 14.66
C VAL A 395 -20.81 -1.67 15.13
N ASP A 396 -21.55 -1.06 14.20
CA ASP A 396 -22.69 -0.19 14.55
C ASP A 396 -23.76 -0.94 15.35
N CYS A 397 -24.06 -2.18 15.00
CA CYS A 397 -25.00 -3.02 15.76
C CYS A 397 -24.58 -3.21 17.22
N ILE A 398 -23.28 -3.37 17.49
CA ILE A 398 -22.76 -3.57 18.85
C ILE A 398 -22.51 -2.24 19.59
N LEU A 399 -22.24 -1.14 18.88
CA LEU A 399 -22.25 0.18 19.49
C LEU A 399 -23.64 0.58 20.00
N GLN A 400 -24.70 0.17 19.29
CA GLN A 400 -26.09 0.40 19.70
C GLN A 400 -26.53 -0.46 20.89
N ASP A 401 -26.10 -1.72 20.95
CA ASP A 401 -26.37 -2.62 22.09
C ASP A 401 -25.10 -3.39 22.54
N PRO A 402 -24.25 -2.78 23.36
CA PRO A 402 -23.01 -3.41 23.84
C PRO A 402 -23.24 -4.61 24.77
N LYS A 403 -24.46 -4.78 25.30
CA LYS A 403 -24.82 -5.89 26.22
C LYS A 403 -25.41 -7.09 25.47
N LYS A 404 -25.56 -7.00 24.15
CA LYS A 404 -26.06 -8.09 23.31
C LYS A 404 -25.21 -9.35 23.49
N SER A 405 -25.87 -10.45 23.84
CA SER A 405 -25.21 -11.76 23.88
C SER A 405 -24.97 -12.26 22.46
N LEU A 406 -23.72 -12.59 22.15
CA LEU A 406 -23.29 -13.12 20.86
C LEU A 406 -22.57 -14.44 21.04
N HIS A 407 -22.63 -15.32 20.04
CA HIS A 407 -21.81 -16.51 20.02
C HIS A 407 -20.32 -16.15 19.86
N PHE A 408 -19.42 -17.00 20.39
CA PHE A 408 -17.98 -16.75 20.38
C PHE A 408 -17.41 -16.40 18.99
N PHE A 409 -17.88 -17.06 17.93
CA PHE A 409 -17.40 -16.77 16.57
C PHE A 409 -17.85 -15.40 16.05
N GLN A 410 -19.03 -14.92 16.47
CA GLN A 410 -19.53 -13.58 16.18
C GLN A 410 -18.73 -12.54 16.97
N LEU A 411 -18.47 -12.80 18.26
CA LEU A 411 -17.61 -11.95 19.10
C LEU A 411 -16.22 -11.79 18.49
N ARG A 412 -15.59 -12.90 18.06
CA ARG A 412 -14.28 -12.87 17.41
C ARG A 412 -14.26 -11.94 16.19
N LYS A 413 -15.32 -11.95 15.37
CA LYS A 413 -15.45 -11.07 14.20
C LYS A 413 -15.61 -9.61 14.62
N VAL A 414 -16.59 -9.31 15.48
CA VAL A 414 -16.91 -7.92 15.87
C VAL A 414 -15.75 -7.29 16.63
N TRP A 415 -15.14 -8.00 17.57
CA TRP A 415 -14.00 -7.47 18.33
C TRP A 415 -12.78 -7.20 17.45
N GLY A 416 -12.51 -8.09 16.48
CA GLY A 416 -11.48 -7.83 15.47
C GLY A 416 -11.76 -6.57 14.66
N GLN A 417 -13.02 -6.35 14.26
CA GLN A 417 -13.42 -5.14 13.51
C GLN A 417 -13.39 -3.86 14.36
N ILE A 418 -13.70 -3.94 15.65
CA ILE A 418 -13.57 -2.80 16.58
C ILE A 418 -12.10 -2.44 16.74
N TRP A 419 -11.24 -3.44 17.03
CA TRP A 419 -9.79 -3.24 17.10
C TRP A 419 -9.23 -2.62 15.82
N HIS A 420 -9.66 -3.13 14.65
CA HIS A 420 -9.26 -2.59 13.35
C HIS A 420 -9.71 -1.14 13.17
N THR A 421 -10.95 -0.81 13.53
CA THR A 421 -11.46 0.57 13.52
C THR A 421 -10.57 1.51 14.36
N ILE A 422 -10.20 1.11 15.58
CA ILE A 422 -9.31 1.90 16.46
C ILE A 422 -7.92 2.06 15.82
N ARG A 423 -7.36 0.98 15.26
CA ARG A 423 -6.08 1.03 14.54
C ARG A 423 -6.14 2.01 13.37
N MET A 424 -7.22 2.00 12.58
CA MET A 424 -7.40 2.92 11.46
C MET A 424 -7.53 4.37 11.92
N LEU A 425 -8.21 4.64 13.05
CA LEU A 425 -8.26 5.97 13.65
C LEU A 425 -6.86 6.47 14.04
N LYS A 426 -6.03 5.60 14.62
CA LYS A 426 -4.62 5.91 14.92
C LYS A 426 -3.84 6.24 13.64
N GLU A 427 -3.96 5.42 12.60
CA GLU A 427 -3.29 5.63 11.31
C GLU A 427 -3.73 6.93 10.63
N ASP A 428 -5.02 7.21 10.59
CA ASP A 428 -5.57 8.44 9.99
C ASP A 428 -5.12 9.69 10.77
N CYS A 429 -5.08 9.61 12.11
CA CYS A 429 -4.53 10.69 12.93
C CYS A 429 -3.04 10.94 12.63
N ASN A 430 -2.25 9.87 12.48
CA ASN A 430 -0.83 9.98 12.11
C ASN A 430 -0.64 10.62 10.73
N ARG A 431 -1.46 10.26 9.73
CA ARG A 431 -1.43 10.88 8.38
C ARG A 431 -1.77 12.37 8.42
N LEU A 432 -2.76 12.77 9.21
CA LEU A 432 -3.08 14.19 9.41
C LEU A 432 -1.93 14.96 10.08
N GLN A 433 -1.26 14.35 11.08
CA GLN A 433 -0.07 14.93 11.68
C GLN A 433 1.09 15.04 10.68
N GLN A 434 1.29 14.06 9.80
CA GLN A 434 2.28 14.14 8.74
C GLN A 434 1.99 15.31 7.78
N GLY A 435 0.72 15.51 7.39
CA GLY A 435 0.32 16.67 6.59
C GLY A 435 0.63 18.00 7.29
N GLN A 436 0.30 18.11 8.58
CA GLN A 436 0.64 19.30 9.38
C GLN A 436 2.16 19.53 9.46
N ARG A 437 2.96 18.47 9.59
CA ARG A 437 4.43 18.55 9.54
C ARG A 437 4.94 18.99 8.17
N ALA A 438 4.37 18.48 7.08
CA ALA A 438 4.71 18.89 5.72
C ALA A 438 4.48 20.40 5.51
N ALA A 439 3.32 20.91 5.94
CA ALA A 439 3.02 22.35 5.91
C ALA A 439 4.00 23.16 6.78
N MET A 440 4.35 22.68 7.98
CA MET A 440 5.35 23.32 8.85
C MET A 440 6.73 23.39 8.19
N MET A 441 7.15 22.31 7.51
CA MET A 441 8.43 22.29 6.77
C MET A 441 8.42 23.27 5.61
N ASN A 442 7.29 23.39 4.91
CA ASN A 442 7.11 24.37 3.83
C ASN A 442 7.18 25.82 4.37
N LEU A 443 6.43 26.13 5.43
CA LEU A 443 6.47 27.42 6.14
C LEU A 443 7.89 27.80 6.57
N LEU A 444 8.66 26.83 7.06
CA LEU A 444 10.04 27.03 7.45
C LEU A 444 10.97 27.41 6.29
N ARG A 445 10.76 26.82 5.11
CA ARG A 445 11.49 27.18 3.89
C ARG A 445 11.16 28.61 3.47
N TYR A 446 9.87 28.97 3.44
CA TYR A 446 9.44 30.34 3.14
C TYR A 446 10.01 31.35 4.13
N ASN A 447 9.96 31.06 5.44
CA ASN A 447 10.56 31.92 6.46
C ASN A 447 12.07 32.09 6.26
N SER A 448 12.79 31.03 5.89
CA SER A 448 14.23 31.10 5.57
C SER A 448 14.49 32.03 4.38
N ALA A 449 13.72 31.90 3.30
CA ALA A 449 13.83 32.76 2.13
C ALA A 449 13.52 34.23 2.46
N LEU A 450 12.41 34.48 3.16
CA LEU A 450 12.00 35.82 3.57
C LEU A 450 13.01 36.46 4.53
N SER A 451 13.67 35.67 5.39
CA SER A 451 14.75 36.13 6.26
C SER A 451 15.97 36.61 5.46
N LYS A 452 16.35 35.89 4.39
CA LYS A 452 17.44 36.31 3.49
C LYS A 452 17.10 37.61 2.78
N LEU A 453 15.85 37.77 2.33
CA LEU A 453 15.37 39.02 1.72
C LEU A 453 15.37 40.18 2.72
N LYS A 454 14.89 39.97 3.96
CA LYS A 454 14.95 40.96 5.04
C LYS A 454 16.37 41.47 5.26
N ASN A 455 17.33 40.56 5.39
CA ASN A 455 18.73 40.91 5.63
C ASN A 455 19.33 41.72 4.47
N SER A 456 18.99 41.33 3.24
CA SER A 456 19.41 42.06 2.02
C SER A 456 18.78 43.44 1.94
N MET A 457 17.48 43.57 2.21
CA MET A 457 16.74 44.83 2.23
C MET A 457 17.30 45.79 3.30
N ALA A 458 17.56 45.29 4.52
CA ALA A 458 18.15 46.09 5.58
C ALA A 458 19.56 46.59 5.21
N SER A 459 20.38 45.74 4.58
CA SER A 459 21.70 46.13 4.09
C SER A 459 21.63 47.18 2.98
N LEU A 460 20.74 47.02 2.00
CA LEU A 460 20.54 47.98 0.93
C LEU A 460 20.02 49.33 1.45
N SER A 461 19.14 49.32 2.44
CA SER A 461 18.64 50.54 3.10
C SER A 461 19.78 51.31 3.77
N GLN A 462 20.65 50.62 4.51
CA GLN A 462 21.83 51.24 5.14
C GLN A 462 22.81 51.81 4.11
N GLN A 463 23.03 51.11 2.99
CA GLN A 463 23.87 51.62 1.91
C GLN A 463 23.27 52.85 1.23
N LEU A 464 21.95 52.84 1.00
CA LEU A 464 21.24 53.98 0.44
C LEU A 464 21.35 55.19 1.38
N LYS A 465 21.07 55.00 2.68
CA LYS A 465 21.26 56.03 3.71
C LYS A 465 22.65 56.65 3.64
N ALA A 466 23.70 55.82 3.68
CA ALA A 466 25.08 56.31 3.62
C ALA A 466 25.39 57.09 2.33
N LYS A 467 24.83 56.67 1.18
CA LYS A 467 24.98 57.39 -0.10
C LYS A 467 24.21 58.71 -0.11
N LEU A 468 23.01 58.74 0.46
CA LEU A 468 22.21 59.96 0.58
C LEU A 468 22.88 60.96 1.52
N ASP A 469 23.39 60.52 2.67
CA ASP A 469 24.12 61.37 3.63
C ASP A 469 25.38 61.97 2.98
N PHE A 470 26.13 61.15 2.24
CA PHE A 470 27.30 61.60 1.47
C PHE A 470 26.90 62.62 0.40
N PHE A 471 25.84 62.36 -0.37
CA PHE A 471 25.36 63.26 -1.41
C PHE A 471 24.84 64.59 -0.84
N LYS A 472 24.04 64.55 0.24
CA LYS A 472 23.54 65.75 0.94
C LYS A 472 24.70 66.61 1.43
N THR A 473 25.74 65.99 1.98
CA THR A 473 26.95 66.70 2.40
C THR A 473 27.66 67.33 1.20
N SER A 474 27.82 66.60 0.09
CA SER A 474 28.47 67.10 -1.13
C SER A 474 27.72 68.28 -1.74
N ILE A 475 26.40 68.15 -1.94
CA ILE A 475 25.60 69.18 -2.61
C ILE A 475 25.48 70.44 -1.76
N GLN A 476 25.44 70.30 -0.42
CA GLN A 476 25.45 71.44 0.48
C GLN A 476 26.77 72.23 0.37
N ILE A 477 27.91 71.53 0.34
CA ILE A 477 29.23 72.16 0.15
C ILE A 477 29.28 72.88 -1.20
N ASP A 478 28.82 72.23 -2.27
CA ASP A 478 28.79 72.81 -3.62
C ASP A 478 27.91 74.08 -3.66
N LEU A 479 26.73 74.04 -3.05
CA LEU A 479 25.81 75.18 -2.94
C LEU A 479 26.38 76.33 -2.09
N GLU A 480 27.07 76.04 -0.99
CA GLU A 480 27.73 77.05 -0.14
C GLU A 480 28.90 77.70 -0.85
N LYS A 481 29.80 76.92 -1.43
CA LYS A 481 30.95 77.43 -2.18
C LYS A 481 30.53 78.20 -3.43
N TYR A 482 29.46 77.75 -4.10
CA TYR A 482 28.87 78.50 -5.20
C TYR A 482 28.35 79.87 -4.75
N LYS A 483 27.71 79.99 -3.57
CA LYS A 483 27.25 81.28 -3.02
C LYS A 483 28.41 82.23 -2.71
N GLU A 484 29.50 81.74 -2.15
CA GLU A 484 30.68 82.56 -1.82
C GLU A 484 31.33 83.19 -3.05
N GLN A 485 31.32 82.51 -4.20
CA GLN A 485 31.98 82.99 -5.42
C GLN A 485 31.10 83.89 -6.32
N ILE A 486 29.85 84.18 -5.95
CA ILE A 486 28.90 84.93 -6.81
C ILE A 486 29.42 86.33 -7.17
N GLU A 487 30.11 87.01 -6.25
CA GLU A 487 30.64 88.37 -6.49
C GLU A 487 31.88 88.41 -7.39
N PHE A 488 32.68 87.34 -7.46
CA PHE A 488 34.02 87.38 -8.06
C PHE A 488 34.31 86.25 -9.08
N GLY A 489 33.35 85.34 -9.31
CA GLY A 489 33.53 84.10 -10.08
C GLY A 489 32.50 83.86 -11.19
N ILE A 490 32.33 82.60 -11.58
CA ILE A 490 31.40 82.17 -12.64
C ILE A 490 29.98 82.04 -12.08
N THR A 491 29.01 82.70 -12.73
CA THR A 491 27.58 82.64 -12.35
C THR A 491 26.74 81.92 -13.40
N SER A 492 25.90 80.99 -12.95
CA SER A 492 24.94 80.24 -13.77
C SER A 492 23.67 79.93 -12.96
N GLU A 493 22.59 80.68 -13.21
CA GLU A 493 21.29 80.45 -12.57
C GLU A 493 20.70 79.07 -12.89
N LYS A 494 20.92 78.57 -14.11
CA LYS A 494 20.46 77.25 -14.53
C LYS A 494 21.07 76.13 -13.70
N LEU A 495 22.36 76.25 -13.38
CA LEU A 495 23.08 75.27 -12.57
C LEU A 495 22.60 75.30 -11.10
N LEU A 496 22.39 76.49 -10.54
CA LEU A 496 21.86 76.67 -9.19
C LEU A 496 20.45 76.07 -9.03
N LEU A 497 19.58 76.29 -10.01
CA LEU A 497 18.25 75.67 -10.05
C LEU A 497 18.34 74.15 -10.10
N ALA A 498 19.17 73.60 -10.99
CA ALA A 498 19.35 72.16 -11.12
C ALA A 498 19.90 71.52 -9.83
N TRP A 499 20.86 72.14 -9.15
CA TRP A 499 21.39 71.64 -7.87
C TRP A 499 20.36 71.70 -6.74
N LYS A 500 19.55 72.76 -6.67
CA LYS A 500 18.44 72.82 -5.70
C LYS A 500 17.37 71.76 -5.98
N GLU A 501 17.08 71.48 -7.25
CA GLU A 501 16.17 70.38 -7.63
C GLU A 501 16.74 69.02 -7.22
N MET A 502 18.04 68.80 -7.40
CA MET A 502 18.72 67.58 -6.96
C MET A 502 18.66 67.41 -5.43
N GLU A 503 18.89 68.47 -4.66
CA GLU A 503 18.78 68.46 -3.20
C GLU A 503 17.37 68.05 -2.75
N GLN A 504 16.33 68.66 -3.34
CA GLN A 504 14.94 68.34 -3.03
C GLN A 504 14.54 66.91 -3.45
N ALA A 505 15.01 66.45 -4.61
CA ALA A 505 14.71 65.12 -5.11
C ALA A 505 15.26 64.00 -4.21
N VAL A 506 16.44 64.23 -3.61
CA VAL A 506 17.13 63.28 -2.72
C VAL A 506 16.44 63.18 -1.35
N GLU A 507 15.67 64.19 -0.94
CA GLU A 507 14.90 64.13 0.30
C GLU A 507 13.73 63.13 0.23
N LEU A 508 13.22 62.85 -0.98
CA LEU A 508 12.04 62.00 -1.20
C LEU A 508 12.36 60.52 -1.42
N CYS A 509 13.63 60.14 -1.57
CA CYS A 509 14.00 58.78 -1.99
C CYS A 509 14.41 57.84 -0.84
N GLY A 510 14.58 58.35 0.38
CA GLY A 510 14.79 57.53 1.56
C GLY A 510 13.56 56.67 1.89
N ARG A 511 13.78 55.37 2.13
CA ARG A 511 12.73 54.38 2.47
C ARG A 511 12.93 53.76 3.85
N GLU A 512 13.63 54.46 4.75
CA GLU A 512 14.00 53.92 6.07
C GLU A 512 12.79 53.51 6.89
N ASP A 513 11.77 54.36 6.97
CA ASP A 513 10.54 54.08 7.73
C ASP A 513 9.79 52.85 7.19
N ASP A 514 9.69 52.74 5.87
CA ASP A 514 9.07 51.59 5.19
C ASP A 514 9.82 50.29 5.51
N VAL A 515 11.16 50.32 5.46
CA VAL A 515 12.02 49.17 5.78
C VAL A 515 11.91 48.79 7.26
N ASP A 516 11.91 49.77 8.17
CA ASP A 516 11.77 49.55 9.61
C ASP A 516 10.41 48.92 9.95
N GLN A 517 9.34 49.37 9.31
CA GLN A 517 8.02 48.76 9.49
C GLN A 517 7.99 47.31 9.01
N LEU A 518 8.60 47.00 7.86
CA LEU A 518 8.71 45.65 7.35
C LEU A 518 9.56 44.75 8.24
N VAL A 519 10.68 45.25 8.76
CA VAL A 519 11.54 44.51 9.70
C VAL A 519 10.78 44.17 10.98
N LYS A 520 10.04 45.12 11.57
CA LYS A 520 9.20 44.88 12.76
C LYS A 520 8.16 43.80 12.52
N ARG A 521 7.44 43.88 11.39
CA ARG A 521 6.44 42.86 11.00
C ARG A 521 7.07 41.48 10.79
N MET A 522 8.25 41.42 10.16
CA MET A 522 8.96 40.16 9.94
C MET A 522 9.44 39.54 11.26
N MET A 523 9.93 40.33 12.21
CA MET A 523 10.32 39.83 13.53
C MET A 523 9.13 39.30 14.34
N ALA A 524 7.97 39.99 14.28
CA ALA A 524 6.74 39.50 14.89
C ALA A 524 6.32 38.15 14.30
N LEU A 525 6.27 38.04 12.97
CA LEU A 525 5.95 36.79 12.29
C LEU A 525 6.94 35.66 12.63
N GLN A 526 8.24 35.95 12.71
CA GLN A 526 9.25 34.97 13.12
C GLN A 526 9.03 34.45 14.53
N THR A 527 8.53 35.29 15.44
CA THR A 527 8.22 34.91 16.81
C THR A 527 7.07 33.91 16.84
N ASP A 528 5.99 34.22 16.12
CA ASP A 528 4.82 33.32 15.99
C ASP A 528 5.21 31.95 15.40
N ILE A 529 6.08 31.94 14.38
CA ILE A 529 6.57 30.70 13.76
C ILE A 529 7.38 29.85 14.75
N VAL A 530 8.22 30.47 15.58
CA VAL A 530 9.00 29.75 16.60
C VAL A 530 8.09 29.18 17.68
N ASP A 531 7.08 29.92 18.10
CA ASP A 531 6.11 29.45 19.09
C ASP A 531 5.29 28.27 18.56
N LEU A 532 4.89 28.29 17.29
CA LEU A 532 4.22 27.17 16.63
C LEU A 532 5.09 25.90 16.59
N GLN A 533 6.41 26.02 16.34
CA GLN A 533 7.32 24.87 16.35
C GLN A 533 7.47 24.22 17.72
N ARG A 534 7.37 25.03 18.78
CA ARG A 534 7.50 24.58 20.17
C ARG A 534 6.23 23.92 20.68
N SER A 535 5.10 24.08 19.97
CA SER A 535 3.83 23.47 20.34
C SER A 535 3.92 21.93 20.40
N PRO A 536 3.43 21.30 21.48
CA PRO A 536 3.51 19.86 21.68
C PRO A 536 2.67 19.04 20.68
N LEU A 537 1.76 19.68 19.94
CA LEU A 537 0.87 19.04 18.97
C LEU A 537 1.63 18.35 17.80
N GLY A 538 2.85 18.82 17.48
CA GLY A 538 3.67 18.22 16.42
C GLY A 538 4.59 17.08 16.86
N ARG A 539 4.79 16.88 18.18
CA ARG A 539 5.89 16.05 18.74
C ARG A 539 5.47 14.84 19.57
N LYS A 540 4.22 14.69 20.00
CA LYS A 540 3.82 13.51 20.80
C LYS A 540 3.72 12.26 19.92
N GLN A 541 4.84 11.53 19.80
CA GLN A 541 4.81 10.07 19.63
C GLN A 541 4.51 9.46 21.01
N GLY A 542 3.55 8.54 21.11
CA GLY A 542 3.01 8.09 22.39
C GLY A 542 1.91 9.01 22.93
N GLY A 543 0.68 8.51 22.96
CA GLY A 543 -0.50 9.19 23.48
C GLY A 543 -1.64 8.21 23.72
N THR A 544 -2.75 8.68 24.31
CA THR A 544 -3.87 7.82 24.71
C THR A 544 -4.48 7.02 23.57
N LEU A 545 -4.43 7.51 22.32
CA LEU A 545 -4.90 6.78 21.13
C LEU A 545 -3.94 5.66 20.67
N GLU A 546 -2.68 5.72 21.08
CA GLU A 546 -1.71 4.66 20.82
C GLU A 546 -1.75 3.57 21.90
N ASP A 547 -2.13 3.95 23.13
CA ASP A 547 -2.37 3.02 24.23
C ASP A 547 -3.71 2.27 24.10
N LEU A 548 -4.74 2.92 23.52
CA LEU A 548 -6.04 2.33 23.16
C LEU A 548 -5.91 1.40 21.96
#